data_AF-A0A6G4R1Q2-F1
#
_entry.id   AF-A0A6G4R1Q2-F1
#
_cell.length_a   1.000
_cell.length_b   1.000
_cell.length_c   1.000
_cell.angle_alpha   90.00
_cell.angle_beta   90.00
_cell.angle_gamma   90.00
#
_symmetry.space_group_name_H-M   'P 1'
#
loop_
_entity.id
_entity.type
_entity.pdbx_description
1 polymer ?
#
loop_
_entity_poly.entity_id
_entity_poly.type
_entity_poly.pdbx_seq_one_letter_code
_entity_poly.pdbx_strand_id
1 'polypeptide(L)'
;MRPALALVFAFVLGLAPGAAFAGWEATEWGMTPEQAQAAMPELKALRFGDTLDVGRALSSGPHAVNGLKGRAKLYYGPGGLEQVSVDAVKSGKGASVCPKLVQAMLDRYGQPLMALDDVIFRVVIWHDEPRQTRVRMLVGLGGELCSLHYERLATFRERDLQRVSARP
;
A
#
# COMPACT_ATOMS: atom_id res chain seq x y z
N MET A 1 37.36 -18.98 -53.75
CA MET A 1 36.56 -19.56 -52.66
C MET A 1 36.47 -18.52 -51.54
N ARG A 2 35.28 -18.00 -51.24
CA ARG A 2 35.07 -16.92 -50.26
C ARG A 2 34.68 -17.54 -48.90
N PRO A 3 35.32 -17.18 -47.78
CA PRO A 3 34.85 -17.60 -46.46
C PRO A 3 33.59 -16.82 -46.09
N ALA A 4 32.52 -17.54 -45.76
CA ALA A 4 31.28 -16.98 -45.24
C ALA A 4 31.47 -16.63 -43.76
N LEU A 5 31.46 -15.33 -43.45
CA LEU A 5 31.46 -14.82 -42.08
C LEU A 5 30.07 -15.01 -41.49
N ALA A 6 29.87 -16.04 -40.67
CA ALA A 6 28.64 -16.25 -39.91
C ALA A 6 28.64 -15.31 -38.68
N LEU A 7 27.91 -14.20 -38.78
CA LEU A 7 27.74 -13.25 -37.69
C LEU A 7 26.69 -13.80 -36.72
N VAL A 8 27.15 -14.47 -35.66
CA VAL A 8 26.29 -14.89 -34.54
C VAL A 8 25.97 -13.66 -33.70
N PHE A 9 24.82 -13.03 -33.98
CA PHE A 9 24.21 -12.06 -33.06
C PHE A 9 23.69 -12.82 -31.83
N ALA A 10 24.53 -12.95 -30.81
CA ALA A 10 24.10 -13.32 -29.47
C ALA A 10 23.26 -12.16 -28.90
N PHE A 11 21.96 -12.19 -29.18
CA PHE A 11 20.98 -11.27 -28.60
C PHE A 11 20.85 -11.65 -27.12
N VAL A 12 21.72 -11.10 -26.27
CA VAL A 12 21.53 -11.09 -24.82
C VAL A 12 20.33 -10.18 -24.57
N LEU A 13 19.13 -10.74 -24.69
CA LEU A 13 17.93 -10.18 -24.08
C LEU A 13 18.25 -10.08 -22.60
N GLY A 14 18.68 -8.90 -22.19
CA GLY A 14 18.73 -8.46 -20.81
C GLY A 14 17.32 -8.57 -20.27
N LEU A 15 16.98 -9.76 -19.80
CA LEU A 15 15.96 -9.99 -18.80
C LEU A 15 16.42 -9.20 -17.58
N ALA A 16 16.19 -7.88 -17.57
CA ALA A 16 15.95 -7.22 -16.31
C ALA A 16 14.73 -7.97 -15.77
N PRO A 17 14.89 -8.79 -14.71
CA PRO A 17 13.71 -9.20 -13.99
C PRO A 17 13.17 -7.87 -13.48
N GLY A 18 12.12 -7.36 -14.14
CA GLY A 18 11.25 -6.38 -13.55
C GLY A 18 10.70 -7.11 -12.33
N ALA A 19 11.42 -6.99 -11.22
CA ALA A 19 10.97 -7.49 -9.94
C ALA A 19 9.55 -6.96 -9.83
N ALA A 20 8.59 -7.89 -9.79
CA ALA A 20 7.22 -7.52 -9.49
C ALA A 20 7.32 -6.68 -8.22
N PHE A 21 7.01 -5.39 -8.34
CA PHE A 21 7.23 -4.39 -7.32
C PHE A 21 6.38 -4.76 -6.11
N ALA A 22 6.95 -5.60 -5.24
CA ALA A 22 6.34 -6.09 -4.02
C ALA A 22 6.47 -4.98 -2.97
N GLY A 23 5.59 -4.00 -3.08
CA GLY A 23 5.80 -2.73 -2.41
C GLY A 23 4.64 -1.77 -2.55
N TRP A 24 4.79 -0.61 -1.93
CA TRP A 24 3.80 0.46 -1.95
C TRP A 24 4.30 1.60 -2.83
N GLU A 25 3.60 1.86 -3.93
CA GLU A 25 3.99 2.87 -4.94
C GLU A 25 5.43 2.69 -5.44
N ALA A 26 6.35 3.59 -5.11
CA ALA A 26 7.76 3.55 -5.50
C ALA A 26 8.67 2.91 -4.43
N THR A 27 8.13 2.47 -3.30
CA THR A 27 8.88 1.80 -2.23
C THR A 27 8.69 0.29 -2.27
N GLU A 28 9.58 -0.43 -1.60
CA GLU A 28 9.47 -1.87 -1.36
C GLU A 28 9.28 -2.14 0.14
N TRP A 29 8.58 -3.24 0.46
CA TRP A 29 8.46 -3.68 1.85
C TRP A 29 9.85 -4.04 2.41
N GLY A 30 10.12 -3.61 3.63
CA GLY A 30 11.42 -3.78 4.28
C GLY A 30 12.47 -2.71 3.96
N MET A 31 12.15 -1.69 3.15
CA MET A 31 13.05 -0.54 2.97
C MET A 31 13.30 0.20 4.29
N THR A 32 14.51 0.72 4.49
CA THR A 32 14.81 1.65 5.58
C THR A 32 14.18 3.03 5.31
N PRO A 33 14.06 3.90 6.33
CA PRO A 33 13.57 5.27 6.12
C PRO A 33 14.35 6.06 5.06
N GLU A 34 15.67 5.88 5.00
CA GLU A 34 16.55 6.55 4.04
C GLU A 34 16.31 6.05 2.61
N GLN A 35 16.12 4.73 2.45
CA GLN A 35 15.80 4.14 1.15
C GLN A 35 14.42 4.60 0.66
N ALA A 36 13.42 4.62 1.54
CA ALA A 36 12.09 5.10 1.21
C ALA A 36 12.11 6.59 0.80
N GLN A 37 12.87 7.43 1.50
CA GLN A 37 13.03 8.85 1.14
C GLN A 37 13.79 9.05 -0.18
N ALA A 38 14.77 8.20 -0.47
CA ALA A 38 15.45 8.23 -1.76
C ALA A 38 14.51 7.85 -2.91
N ALA A 39 13.62 6.87 -2.69
CA ALA A 39 12.63 6.44 -3.67
C ALA A 39 11.47 7.43 -3.85
N MET A 40 11.11 8.15 -2.78
CA MET A 40 10.02 9.13 -2.76
C MET A 40 10.49 10.45 -2.14
N PRO A 41 11.09 11.35 -2.95
CA PRO A 41 11.72 12.59 -2.46
C PRO A 41 10.78 13.56 -1.72
N GLU A 42 9.47 13.43 -1.88
CA GLU A 42 8.47 14.20 -1.17
C GLU A 42 8.26 13.76 0.30
N LEU A 43 8.77 12.59 0.67
CA LEU A 43 8.75 12.11 2.05
C LEU A 43 9.69 12.93 2.92
N LYS A 44 9.21 13.29 4.10
CA LYS A 44 9.98 14.00 5.12
C LYS A 44 10.14 13.12 6.34
N ALA A 45 11.34 13.12 6.92
CA ALA A 45 11.59 12.48 8.20
C ALA A 45 10.69 13.09 9.30
N LEU A 46 10.18 12.22 10.17
CA LEU A 46 9.41 12.63 11.35
C LEU A 46 10.33 12.62 12.57
N ARG A 47 10.41 13.76 13.28
CA ARG A 47 11.16 13.84 14.55
C ARG A 47 10.49 13.02 15.65
N PHE A 48 9.16 13.07 15.68
CA PHE A 48 8.31 12.28 16.56
C PHE A 48 7.19 11.70 15.71
N GLY A 49 7.18 10.38 15.56
CA GLY A 49 6.05 9.69 14.95
C GLY A 49 5.40 8.71 15.90
N ASP A 50 4.14 8.46 15.60
CA ASP A 50 3.25 7.55 16.32
C ASP A 50 3.83 6.12 16.28
N THR A 51 3.67 5.39 17.37
CA THR A 51 4.05 3.97 17.46
C THR A 51 2.80 3.11 17.36
N LEU A 52 2.86 2.10 16.50
CA LEU A 52 1.88 1.03 16.38
C LEU A 52 2.56 -0.30 16.67
N ASP A 53 1.79 -1.37 16.79
CA ASP A 53 2.31 -2.73 17.02
C ASP A 53 3.30 -3.18 15.92
N VAL A 54 3.11 -2.69 14.70
CA VAL A 54 3.97 -3.00 13.54
C VAL A 54 5.26 -2.19 13.50
N GLY A 55 5.38 -1.11 14.27
CA GLY A 55 6.54 -0.24 14.27
C GLY A 55 6.22 1.25 14.47
N ARG A 56 7.21 2.10 14.17
CA ARG A 56 7.11 3.55 14.40
C ARG A 56 7.04 4.32 13.10
N ALA A 57 6.21 5.35 13.04
CA ALA A 57 6.20 6.27 11.92
C ALA A 57 7.50 7.09 11.91
N LEU A 58 8.31 6.98 10.85
CA LEU A 58 9.57 7.74 10.72
C LEU A 58 9.60 8.63 9.48
N SER A 59 8.62 8.50 8.58
CA SER A 59 8.52 9.34 7.39
C SER A 59 7.07 9.66 7.05
N SER A 60 6.85 10.83 6.47
CA SER A 60 5.53 11.24 6.01
C SER A 60 5.61 12.20 4.84
N GLY A 61 4.67 12.10 3.92
CA GLY A 61 4.60 12.95 2.74
C GLY A 61 3.18 13.09 2.21
N PRO A 62 2.96 14.04 1.28
CA PRO A 62 1.70 14.13 0.57
C PRO A 62 1.45 12.85 -0.24
N HIS A 63 0.22 12.42 -0.31
CA HIS A 63 -0.19 11.30 -1.17
C HIS A 63 -1.60 11.58 -1.71
N ALA A 64 -1.96 10.98 -2.84
CA ALA A 64 -3.30 11.10 -3.39
C ALA A 64 -3.86 9.73 -3.76
N VAL A 65 -5.05 9.43 -3.26
CA VAL A 65 -5.78 8.20 -3.59
C VAL A 65 -6.90 8.60 -4.55
N ASN A 66 -6.74 8.27 -5.84
CA ASN A 66 -7.67 8.66 -6.92
C ASN A 66 -8.04 10.15 -6.87
N GLY A 67 -7.03 11.02 -6.75
CA GLY A 67 -7.21 12.47 -6.71
C GLY A 67 -7.64 13.04 -5.34
N LEU A 68 -7.99 12.19 -4.37
CA LEU A 68 -8.24 12.61 -2.99
C LEU A 68 -6.91 12.85 -2.28
N LYS A 69 -6.63 14.11 -1.95
CA LYS A 69 -5.41 14.50 -1.24
C LYS A 69 -5.41 13.94 0.18
N GLY A 70 -4.30 13.36 0.55
CA GLY A 70 -4.03 12.74 1.83
C GLY A 70 -2.59 12.98 2.27
N ARG A 71 -2.27 12.42 3.43
CA ARG A 71 -0.89 12.33 3.92
C ARG A 71 -0.56 10.87 4.23
N ALA A 72 0.48 10.35 3.59
CA ALA A 72 1.02 9.06 3.92
C ALA A 72 1.94 9.18 5.13
N LYS A 73 1.86 8.21 6.05
CA LYS A 73 2.79 7.97 7.15
C LYS A 73 3.35 6.56 6.97
N LEU A 74 4.66 6.44 6.91
CA LEU A 74 5.36 5.17 6.73
C LEU A 74 5.84 4.68 8.10
N TYR A 75 5.42 3.48 8.48
CA TYR A 75 5.74 2.81 9.73
C TYR A 75 6.81 1.75 9.51
N TYR A 76 7.87 1.84 10.31
CA TYR A 76 9.05 0.99 10.19
C TYR A 76 9.19 0.12 11.44
N GLY A 77 9.25 -1.19 11.22
CA GLY A 77 9.57 -2.20 12.22
C GLY A 77 11.04 -2.62 12.17
N PRO A 78 11.43 -3.68 12.89
CA PRO A 78 12.79 -4.22 12.86
C PRO A 78 13.25 -4.66 11.46
N GLY A 79 12.31 -5.08 10.60
CA GLY A 79 12.56 -5.50 9.24
C GLY A 79 12.55 -4.38 8.18
N GLY A 80 12.34 -3.11 8.58
CA GLY A 80 12.17 -1.97 7.68
C GLY A 80 10.71 -1.56 7.51
N LEU A 81 10.31 -1.09 6.33
CA LEU A 81 8.94 -0.63 6.04
C LEU A 81 7.93 -1.78 6.14
N GLU A 82 6.98 -1.68 7.07
CA GLU A 82 5.98 -2.73 7.34
C GLU A 82 4.54 -2.28 7.00
N GLN A 83 4.25 -0.98 7.15
CA GLN A 83 2.91 -0.44 6.93
C GLN A 83 2.97 1.02 6.44
N VAL A 84 2.03 1.39 5.57
CA VAL A 84 1.75 2.77 5.22
C VAL A 84 0.33 3.11 5.61
N SER A 85 0.14 4.17 6.40
CA SER A 85 -1.19 4.74 6.68
C SER A 85 -1.39 5.98 5.83
N VAL A 86 -2.55 6.10 5.19
CA VAL A 86 -2.96 7.30 4.48
C VAL A 86 -4.16 7.91 5.20
N ASP A 87 -3.92 9.06 5.82
CA ASP A 87 -4.96 9.87 6.41
C ASP A 87 -5.51 10.79 5.33
N ALA A 88 -6.78 10.60 4.94
CA ALA A 88 -7.45 11.48 3.99
C ALA A 88 -7.65 12.86 4.63
N VAL A 89 -7.25 13.92 3.94
CA VAL A 89 -7.45 15.29 4.45
C VAL A 89 -8.94 15.58 4.41
N LYS A 90 -9.53 15.95 5.56
CA LYS A 90 -10.93 16.40 5.64
C LYS A 90 -11.20 17.41 4.51
N SER A 91 -12.30 17.23 3.78
CA SER A 91 -12.69 18.24 2.80
C SER A 91 -12.91 19.55 3.56
N GLY A 92 -12.36 20.67 3.08
CA GLY A 92 -12.38 21.96 3.79
C GLY A 92 -13.78 22.52 4.11
N LYS A 93 -14.85 21.82 3.72
CA LYS A 93 -16.26 22.16 3.98
C LYS A 93 -16.93 21.26 5.03
N GLY A 94 -16.16 20.48 5.79
CA GLY A 94 -16.70 19.58 6.83
C GLY A 94 -17.41 18.34 6.29
N ALA A 95 -17.51 18.15 4.97
CA ALA A 95 -18.07 16.93 4.39
C ALA A 95 -17.10 15.76 4.55
N SER A 96 -17.62 14.61 4.96
CA SER A 96 -16.84 13.37 5.07
C SER A 96 -16.24 12.98 3.72
N VAL A 97 -14.96 12.63 3.74
CA VAL A 97 -14.24 12.13 2.56
C VAL A 97 -14.48 10.63 2.36
N CYS A 98 -15.02 9.94 3.37
CA CYS A 98 -15.07 8.49 3.40
C CYS A 98 -15.93 7.86 2.32
N PRO A 99 -17.15 8.35 1.99
CA PRO A 99 -17.91 7.79 0.88
C PRO A 99 -17.16 7.89 -0.46
N LYS A 100 -16.45 9.00 -0.69
CA LYS A 100 -15.63 9.19 -1.89
C LYS A 100 -14.41 8.29 -1.89
N LEU A 101 -13.77 8.11 -0.74
CA LEU A 101 -12.64 7.21 -0.58
C LEU A 101 -13.08 5.75 -0.82
N VAL A 102 -14.18 5.31 -0.21
CA VAL A 102 -14.74 3.97 -0.42
C VAL A 102 -15.00 3.71 -1.90
N GLN A 103 -15.66 4.65 -2.60
CA GLN A 103 -15.91 4.53 -4.03
C GLN A 103 -14.59 4.47 -4.82
N ALA A 104 -13.63 5.34 -4.51
CA ALA A 104 -12.31 5.30 -5.14
C ALA A 104 -11.60 3.95 -4.95
N MET A 105 -11.69 3.35 -3.77
CA MET A 105 -11.11 2.03 -3.51
C MET A 105 -11.80 0.93 -4.32
N LEU A 106 -13.13 0.98 -4.44
CA LEU A 106 -13.90 0.05 -5.28
C LEU A 106 -13.55 0.21 -6.76
N ASP A 107 -13.42 1.45 -7.24
CA ASP A 107 -13.04 1.72 -8.63
C ASP A 107 -11.62 1.22 -8.95
N ARG A 108 -10.69 1.32 -7.99
CA ARG A 108 -9.28 0.91 -8.18
C ARG A 108 -9.04 -0.59 -8.00
N TYR A 109 -9.66 -1.21 -6.99
CA TYR A 109 -9.36 -2.60 -6.60
C TYR A 109 -10.52 -3.57 -6.85
N GLY A 110 -11.68 -3.09 -7.28
CA GLY A 110 -12.87 -3.90 -7.46
C GLY A 110 -13.50 -4.32 -6.14
N GLN A 111 -14.16 -5.49 -6.15
CA GLN A 111 -14.83 -6.03 -4.97
C GLN A 111 -13.80 -6.39 -3.88
N PRO A 112 -14.07 -6.05 -2.62
CA PRO A 112 -13.19 -6.44 -1.53
C PRO A 112 -13.19 -7.95 -1.33
N LEU A 113 -12.05 -8.47 -0.88
CA LEU A 113 -11.94 -9.85 -0.42
C LEU A 113 -12.92 -10.08 0.75
N MET A 114 -13.01 -9.11 1.66
CA MET A 114 -13.98 -9.14 2.74
C MET A 114 -14.33 -7.76 3.28
N ALA A 115 -15.55 -7.65 3.80
CA ALA A 115 -15.98 -6.58 4.70
C ALA A 115 -16.41 -7.21 6.03
N LEU A 116 -15.93 -6.67 7.15
CA LEU A 116 -16.23 -7.08 8.52
C LEU A 116 -16.81 -5.87 9.26
N ASP A 117 -17.97 -6.03 9.88
CA ASP A 117 -18.48 -5.04 10.82
C ASP A 117 -17.94 -5.38 12.22
N ASP A 118 -17.14 -4.47 12.77
CA ASP A 118 -16.69 -4.47 14.16
C ASP A 118 -17.53 -3.46 14.96
N VAL A 119 -17.38 -3.43 16.28
CA VAL A 119 -18.19 -2.59 17.19
C VAL A 119 -18.08 -1.09 16.86
N ILE A 120 -16.93 -0.65 16.35
CA ILE A 120 -16.64 0.78 16.11
C ILE A 120 -16.40 1.08 14.63
N PHE A 121 -15.94 0.09 13.86
CA PHE A 121 -15.51 0.26 12.48
C PHE A 121 -16.00 -0.88 11.59
N ARG A 122 -16.34 -0.54 10.34
CA ARG A 122 -16.32 -1.49 9.24
C ARG A 122 -14.90 -1.61 8.71
N VAL A 123 -14.35 -2.82 8.69
CA VAL A 123 -13.05 -3.15 8.11
C VAL A 123 -13.26 -3.73 6.72
N VAL A 124 -12.70 -3.11 5.70
CA VAL A 124 -12.78 -3.57 4.30
C VAL A 124 -11.37 -3.91 3.81
N ILE A 125 -11.20 -5.10 3.25
CA ILE A 125 -9.87 -5.62 2.89
C ILE A 125 -9.85 -6.06 1.42
N TRP A 126 -8.78 -5.66 0.72
CA TRP A 126 -8.42 -6.12 -0.61
C TRP A 126 -7.01 -6.72 -0.60
N HIS A 127 -6.77 -7.65 -1.51
CA HIS A 127 -5.43 -8.14 -1.83
C HIS A 127 -5.05 -7.64 -3.23
N ASP A 128 -4.00 -6.83 -3.32
CA ASP A 128 -3.35 -6.48 -4.58
C ASP A 128 -2.18 -7.44 -4.80
N GLU A 129 -2.51 -8.57 -5.42
CA GLU A 129 -1.57 -9.67 -5.68
C GLU A 129 -0.37 -9.26 -6.55
N PRO A 130 -0.54 -8.54 -7.67
CA PRO A 130 0.60 -8.07 -8.47
C PRO A 130 1.59 -7.22 -7.67
N ARG A 131 1.10 -6.39 -6.75
CA ARG A 131 1.96 -5.53 -5.89
C ARG A 131 2.34 -6.15 -4.56
N GLN A 132 1.94 -7.40 -4.31
CA GLN A 132 2.09 -8.06 -3.00
C GLN A 132 1.68 -7.16 -1.83
N THR A 133 0.57 -6.45 -1.99
CA THR A 133 0.09 -5.45 -1.03
C THR A 133 -1.31 -5.81 -0.53
N ARG A 134 -1.47 -5.85 0.79
CA ARG A 134 -2.79 -5.87 1.44
C ARG A 134 -3.25 -4.44 1.62
N VAL A 135 -4.49 -4.18 1.26
CA VAL A 135 -5.14 -2.89 1.43
C VAL A 135 -6.25 -3.06 2.46
N ARG A 136 -6.16 -2.34 3.58
CA ARG A 136 -7.13 -2.38 4.67
C ARG A 136 -7.68 -0.99 4.91
N MET A 137 -8.98 -0.82 4.71
CA MET A 137 -9.69 0.41 5.01
C MET A 137 -10.52 0.22 6.28
N LEU A 138 -10.40 1.16 7.21
CA LEU A 138 -11.29 1.27 8.36
C LEU A 138 -12.29 2.37 8.06
N VAL A 139 -13.58 2.13 8.28
CA VAL A 139 -14.64 3.12 8.14
C VAL A 139 -15.43 3.15 9.44
N GLY A 140 -15.43 4.26 10.17
CA GLY A 140 -16.24 4.42 11.38
C GLY A 140 -17.73 4.30 11.06
N LEU A 141 -18.53 3.81 11.99
CA LEU A 141 -19.96 3.57 11.78
C LEU A 141 -20.75 4.85 11.41
N GLY A 142 -20.31 6.03 11.85
CA GLY A 142 -20.87 7.31 11.43
C GLY A 142 -20.41 7.80 10.04
N GLY A 143 -19.51 7.06 9.39
CA GLY A 143 -18.94 7.41 8.08
C GLY A 143 -18.02 8.64 8.09
N GLU A 144 -17.72 9.23 9.25
CA GLU A 144 -16.90 10.45 9.38
C GLU A 144 -15.41 10.17 9.44
N LEU A 145 -15.05 8.99 9.95
CA LEU A 145 -13.67 8.56 10.10
C LEU A 145 -13.39 7.45 9.10
N CYS A 146 -12.33 7.61 8.34
CA CYS A 146 -11.78 6.54 7.53
C CYS A 146 -10.27 6.64 7.52
N SER A 147 -9.62 5.50 7.64
CA SER A 147 -8.18 5.36 7.47
C SER A 147 -7.92 4.28 6.45
N LEU A 148 -6.87 4.48 5.66
CA LEU A 148 -6.42 3.52 4.68
C LEU A 148 -5.03 3.03 5.06
N HIS A 149 -4.88 1.72 5.15
CA HIS A 149 -3.63 1.06 5.48
C HIS A 149 -3.19 0.19 4.30
N TYR A 150 -1.93 0.31 3.93
CA TYR A 150 -1.25 -0.58 3.00
C TYR A 150 -0.22 -1.38 3.79
N GLU A 151 -0.24 -2.68 3.61
CA GLU A 151 0.55 -3.62 4.41
C GLU A 151 1.14 -4.69 3.48
N ARG A 152 2.23 -5.34 3.89
CA ARG A 152 2.79 -6.45 3.13
C ARG A 152 1.81 -7.63 3.07
N LEU A 153 1.44 -8.07 1.87
CA LEU A 153 0.42 -9.12 1.69
C LEU A 153 0.84 -10.45 2.33
N ALA A 154 2.11 -10.85 2.16
CA ALA A 154 2.65 -12.11 2.68
C ALA A 154 2.42 -12.29 4.19
N THR A 155 2.35 -11.21 4.96
CA THR A 155 2.14 -11.24 6.43
C THR A 155 0.71 -11.61 6.83
N PHE A 156 -0.26 -11.39 5.94
CA PHE A 156 -1.69 -11.44 6.28
C PHE A 156 -2.50 -12.37 5.39
N ARG A 157 -2.00 -12.73 4.21
CA ARG A 157 -2.74 -13.43 3.15
C ARG A 157 -3.47 -14.67 3.65
N GLU A 158 -2.75 -15.62 4.23
CA GLU A 158 -3.33 -16.90 4.67
C GLU A 158 -4.43 -16.69 5.70
N ARG A 159 -4.19 -15.81 6.67
CA ARG A 159 -5.16 -15.45 7.72
C ARG A 159 -6.42 -14.82 7.16
N ASP A 160 -6.27 -13.92 6.19
CA ASP A 160 -7.42 -13.28 5.54
C ASP A 160 -8.24 -14.30 4.73
N LEU A 161 -7.59 -15.19 3.97
CA LEU A 161 -8.24 -16.25 3.19
C LEU A 161 -8.96 -17.27 4.08
N GLN A 162 -8.35 -17.67 5.19
CA GLN A 162 -8.99 -18.53 6.20
C GLN A 162 -10.26 -17.87 6.77
N ARG A 163 -10.21 -16.58 7.07
CA ARG A 163 -11.38 -15.83 7.57
C ARG A 163 -12.51 -15.76 6.55
N VAL A 164 -12.20 -15.60 5.27
CA VAL A 164 -13.22 -15.62 4.20
C VAL A 164 -13.87 -16.99 4.10
N SER A 165 -13.06 -18.05 4.13
CA SER A 165 -13.52 -19.43 3.99
C SER A 165 -14.34 -19.92 5.18
N ALA A 166 -14.13 -19.34 6.36
CA ALA A 166 -14.85 -19.67 7.59
C ALA A 166 -16.19 -18.92 7.76
N ARG A 167 -16.57 -18.05 6.82
CA ARG A 167 -17.88 -17.37 6.88
C ARG A 167 -18.98 -18.35 6.45
N PRO A 168 -20.05 -18.49 7.25
CA PRO A 168 -21.21 -19.30 6.88
C PRO A 168 -21.99 -18.70 5.70
#